data_AF-A0A4V1VG67-F1
#
_entry.id   AF-A0A4V1VG67-F1
#
_cell.length_a   1.000
_cell.length_b   1.000
_cell.length_c   1.000
_cell.angle_alpha   90.00
_cell.angle_beta   90.00
_cell.angle_gamma   90.00
#
_symmetry.space_group_name_H-M   'P 1'
#
loop_
_entity.id
_entity.type
_entity.pdbx_description
1 polymer ?
#
loop_
_entity_poly.entity_id
_entity_poly.type
_entity_poly.pdbx_seq_one_letter_code
_entity_poly.pdbx_strand_id
1 'polypeptide(L)'
;MLTAGVAAADPITVVALGDSLTAGYGLSDQSQGLVPVLEGWLKANGHNVVVQNAGVSGDTTAGGLARVGWALGPDADALIVTLGGNDLLRGLAPAGSKANLDGILKEAAARKLP
;
A
#
# COMPACT_ATOMS: atom_id res chain seq x y z
N MET A 1 38.44 20.64 -12.34
CA MET A 1 37.04 20.46 -12.78
C MET A 1 36.26 19.88 -11.61
N LEU A 2 35.35 20.64 -10.99
CA LEU A 2 34.42 20.09 -10.00
C LEU A 2 33.23 19.49 -10.76
N THR A 3 33.07 18.17 -10.73
CA THR A 3 31.82 17.52 -11.10
C THR A 3 30.87 17.65 -9.92
N ALA A 4 29.93 18.59 -10.00
CA ALA A 4 28.80 18.62 -9.11
C ALA A 4 27.96 17.35 -9.38
N GLY A 5 27.94 16.43 -8.42
CA GLY A 5 27.05 15.28 -8.48
C GLY A 5 25.60 15.78 -8.46
N VAL A 6 24.80 15.35 -9.44
CA VAL A 6 23.36 15.60 -9.42
C VAL A 6 22.81 14.85 -8.21
N ALA A 7 22.36 15.56 -7.18
CA ALA A 7 21.64 14.96 -6.07
C ALA A 7 20.30 14.45 -6.63
N ALA A 8 20.20 13.13 -6.83
CA ALA A 8 18.92 12.50 -7.11
C ALA A 8 18.06 12.62 -5.84
N ALA A 9 16.85 13.16 -5.97
CA ALA A 9 15.90 13.19 -4.87
C ALA A 9 15.58 11.76 -4.42
N ASP A 10 15.41 11.56 -3.11
CA ASP A 10 15.01 10.27 -2.56
C ASP A 10 13.70 9.79 -3.21
N PRO A 11 13.53 8.47 -3.43
CA PRO A 11 12.30 7.94 -4.02
C PRO A 11 11.09 8.24 -3.12
N ILE A 12 9.95 8.53 -3.75
CA ILE A 12 8.66 8.60 -3.05
C ILE A 12 8.24 7.18 -2.68
N THR A 13 7.95 6.94 -1.39
CA THR A 13 7.53 5.63 -0.89
C THR A 13 6.01 5.54 -0.82
N VAL A 14 5.42 4.70 -1.66
CA VAL A 14 3.98 4.43 -1.67
C VAL A 14 3.72 3.09 -0.98
N VAL A 15 2.96 3.08 0.12
CA VAL A 15 2.59 1.83 0.80
C VAL A 15 1.28 1.32 0.22
N ALA A 16 1.31 0.11 -0.34
CA ALA A 16 0.11 -0.58 -0.81
C ALA A 16 -0.41 -1.52 0.29
N LEU A 17 -1.35 -1.04 1.10
CA LEU A 17 -2.02 -1.79 2.15
C LEU A 17 -3.20 -2.57 1.57
N GLY A 18 -3.16 -3.89 1.59
CA GLY A 18 -4.27 -4.67 1.08
C GLY A 18 -4.27 -6.14 1.48
N ASP A 19 -5.07 -6.90 0.75
CA ASP A 19 -5.22 -8.34 0.93
C ASP A 19 -4.40 -9.16 -0.09
N SER A 20 -4.91 -10.32 -0.48
CA SER A 20 -4.35 -11.21 -1.50
C SER A 20 -4.14 -10.53 -2.86
N LEU A 21 -4.99 -9.56 -3.23
CA LEU A 21 -4.87 -8.84 -4.51
C LEU A 21 -3.58 -8.02 -4.56
N THR A 22 -3.23 -7.40 -3.44
CA THR A 22 -1.98 -6.65 -3.28
C THR A 22 -0.80 -7.58 -3.06
N ALA A 23 -1.00 -8.66 -2.31
CA ALA A 23 0.03 -9.65 -2.02
C ALA A 23 0.49 -10.46 -3.24
N GLY A 24 -0.26 -10.45 -4.36
CA GLY A 24 0.06 -11.25 -5.54
C GLY A 24 -0.23 -12.74 -5.35
N TYR A 25 -1.25 -13.08 -4.54
CA TYR A 25 -1.62 -14.46 -4.28
C TYR A 25 -1.99 -15.22 -5.56
N GLY A 26 -1.46 -16.44 -5.69
CA GLY A 26 -1.74 -17.32 -6.84
C GLY A 26 -0.85 -17.07 -8.06
N LEU A 27 -0.01 -16.03 -8.06
CA LEU A 27 0.97 -15.81 -9.12
C LEU A 27 2.21 -16.67 -8.90
N SER A 28 2.58 -17.46 -9.91
CA SER A 28 3.82 -18.22 -9.93
C SER A 28 5.06 -17.33 -10.03
N ASP A 29 4.91 -16.16 -10.65
CA ASP A 29 5.91 -15.12 -10.77
C ASP A 29 5.39 -13.84 -10.11
N GLN A 30 6.00 -13.49 -8.98
CA GLN A 30 5.59 -12.35 -8.18
C GLN A 30 5.83 -11.01 -8.88
N SER A 31 6.69 -10.96 -9.91
CA SER A 31 6.92 -9.72 -10.69
C SER A 31 5.69 -9.28 -11.50
N GLN A 32 4.72 -10.18 -11.69
CA GLN A 32 3.45 -9.89 -12.38
C GLN A 32 2.36 -9.38 -11.43
N GLY A 33 2.65 -9.28 -10.13
CA GLY A 33 1.73 -8.76 -9.13
C GLY A 33 1.45 -7.27 -9.29
N LEU A 34 0.35 -6.79 -8.68
CA LEU A 34 -0.07 -5.38 -8.75
C LEU A 34 1.06 -4.42 -8.38
N VAL A 35 1.74 -4.65 -7.24
CA VAL A 35 2.77 -3.76 -6.70
C VAL A 35 3.97 -3.61 -7.65
N PRO A 36 4.68 -4.69 -8.07
CA PRO A 36 5.82 -4.54 -8.97
C PRO A 36 5.43 -4.01 -10.35
N VAL A 37 4.26 -4.39 -10.88
CA VAL A 37 3.76 -3.86 -12.17
C VAL A 37 3.46 -2.36 -12.05
N LEU A 38 2.82 -1.93 -10.96
CA LEU A 38 2.53 -0.51 -10.70
C LEU A 38 3.82 0.30 -10.53
N GLU A 39 4.79 -0.20 -9.76
CA GLU A 39 6.08 0.46 -9.60
C GLU A 39 6.80 0.61 -10.94
N GLY A 40 6.88 -0.46 -11.74
CA GLY A 40 7.48 -0.44 -13.06
C GLY A 40 6.79 0.55 -14.00
N TRP A 41 5.46 0.59 -13.98
CA TRP A 41 4.68 1.54 -14.76
C TRP A 41 4.93 2.99 -14.32
N LEU A 42 4.95 3.28 -13.02
CA LEU A 42 5.24 4.63 -12.50
C LEU A 42 6.65 5.09 -12.86
N LYS A 43 7.65 4.21 -12.72
CA LYS A 43 9.04 4.48 -13.14
C LYS A 43 9.16 4.75 -14.63
N ALA A 44 8.47 3.96 -15.46
CA ALA A 44 8.42 4.17 -16.91
C ALA A 44 7.76 5.52 -17.29
N ASN A 45 6.92 6.08 -16.41
CA ASN A 45 6.31 7.40 -16.57
C ASN A 45 7.08 8.54 -15.88
N GLY A 46 8.35 8.31 -15.51
CA GLY A 46 9.26 9.34 -15.00
C GLY A 46 9.13 9.64 -13.50
N HIS A 47 8.43 8.80 -12.74
CA HIS A 47 8.33 8.95 -11.29
C HIS A 47 9.42 8.12 -10.58
N ASN A 48 10.24 8.78 -9.75
CA ASN A 48 11.15 8.08 -8.85
C ASN A 48 10.36 7.60 -7.62
N VAL A 49 9.80 6.39 -7.71
CA VAL A 49 8.95 5.80 -6.67
C VAL A 49 9.44 4.42 -6.24
N VAL A 50 9.13 4.07 -5.00
CA VAL A 50 9.15 2.69 -4.51
C VAL A 50 7.75 2.37 -4.04
N VAL A 51 7.18 1.26 -4.50
CA VAL A 51 5.86 0.79 -4.04
C VAL A 51 6.08 -0.38 -3.08
N GLN A 52 5.84 -0.14 -1.79
CA GLN A 52 5.99 -1.16 -0.76
C GLN A 52 4.75 -2.06 -0.73
N ASN A 53 4.96 -3.35 -0.91
CA ASN A 53 3.89 -4.34 -0.76
C ASN A 53 3.57 -4.58 0.72
N ALA A 54 2.43 -4.07 1.18
CA ALA A 54 1.86 -4.39 2.48
C ALA A 54 0.56 -5.20 2.34
N GLY A 55 0.50 -6.07 1.32
CA GLY A 55 -0.56 -7.04 1.09
C GLY A 55 -0.43 -8.27 2.00
N VAL A 56 -1.53 -8.68 2.63
CA VAL A 56 -1.59 -9.93 3.41
C VAL A 56 -2.81 -10.74 2.97
N SER A 57 -2.57 -11.91 2.38
CA SER A 57 -3.64 -12.77 1.89
C SER A 57 -4.65 -13.13 2.99
N GLY A 58 -5.93 -12.86 2.73
CA GLY A 58 -7.01 -13.14 3.67
C GLY A 58 -7.32 -12.01 4.67
N ASP A 59 -6.61 -10.89 4.61
CA ASP A 59 -6.88 -9.73 5.48
C ASP A 59 -8.30 -9.18 5.30
N THR A 60 -8.96 -8.93 6.44
CA THR A 60 -10.15 -8.06 6.49
C THR A 60 -9.75 -6.61 6.68
N THR A 61 -10.72 -5.70 6.58
CA THR A 61 -10.55 -4.31 7.01
C THR A 61 -10.09 -4.20 8.47
N ALA A 62 -10.54 -5.08 9.36
CA ALA A 62 -10.11 -5.10 10.76
C ALA A 62 -8.64 -5.51 10.90
N GLY A 63 -8.19 -6.51 10.14
CA GLY A 63 -6.79 -6.91 10.09
C GLY A 63 -5.90 -5.79 9.57
N GLY A 64 -6.31 -5.13 8.49
CA GLY A 64 -5.63 -3.95 7.95
C GLY A 64 -5.54 -2.80 8.95
N LEU A 65 -6.63 -2.49 9.64
CA LEU A 65 -6.65 -1.45 10.69
C LEU A 65 -5.69 -1.79 11.84
N ALA A 66 -5.62 -3.05 12.26
CA ALA A 66 -4.76 -3.45 13.36
C ALA A 66 -3.26 -3.26 13.04
N ARG A 67 -2.87 -3.26 11.76
CA ARG A 67 -1.47 -3.21 11.33
C ARG A 67 -1.07 -1.96 10.55
N VAL A 68 -2.00 -1.05 10.22
CA VAL A 68 -1.72 0.12 9.38
C VAL A 68 -0.54 0.94 9.91
N GLY A 69 -0.45 1.15 11.23
CA GLY A 69 0.62 1.93 11.83
C GLY A 69 2.02 1.33 11.62
N TRP A 70 2.13 0.01 11.68
CA TRP A 70 3.39 -0.72 11.40
C TRP A 70 3.66 -0.80 9.89
N ALA A 71 2.63 -1.04 9.08
CA ALA A 71 2.75 -1.17 7.64
C ALA A 71 3.24 0.13 6.98
N LEU A 72 2.83 1.29 7.49
CA LEU A 72 3.26 2.60 6.97
C LEU A 72 4.74 2.90 7.24
N GLY A 73 5.31 2.42 8.35
CA GLY A 73 6.68 2.79 8.73
C GLY A 73 6.88 4.32 8.89
N PRO A 74 8.13 4.78 9.04
CA PRO A 74 8.45 6.20 9.15
C PRO A 74 8.55 6.92 7.80
N ASP A 75 8.81 6.20 6.72
CA ASP A 75 9.20 6.77 5.41
C ASP A 75 8.06 6.80 4.39
N ALA A 76 6.83 6.43 4.76
CA ALA A 76 5.71 6.48 3.82
C ALA A 76 5.37 7.91 3.41
N ASP A 77 5.22 8.13 2.11
CA ASP A 77 4.80 9.39 1.51
C ASP A 77 3.35 9.34 1.00
N ALA A 78 2.80 8.14 0.75
CA ALA A 78 1.42 7.93 0.30
C ALA A 78 0.90 6.53 0.68
N LEU A 79 -0.43 6.41 0.78
CA LEU A 79 -1.10 5.13 1.11
C LEU A 79 -2.12 4.74 0.03
N ILE A 80 -1.99 3.53 -0.50
CA ILE A 80 -3.04 2.87 -1.29
C ILE A 80 -3.72 1.84 -0.38
N VAL A 81 -5.06 1.89 -0.30
CA VAL A 81 -5.86 0.95 0.51
C VAL A 81 -6.74 0.09 -0.39
N THR A 82 -6.55 -1.24 -0.33
CA THR A 82 -7.35 -2.23 -1.07
C THR A 82 -7.77 -3.38 -0.16
N LEU A 83 -8.80 -3.12 0.65
CA LEU A 83 -9.34 -4.04 1.66
C LEU A 83 -10.88 -4.10 1.59
N GLY A 84 -11.46 -5.17 2.14
CA GLY A 84 -12.91 -5.37 2.24
C GLY A 84 -13.41 -6.59 1.48
N GLY A 85 -12.64 -7.13 0.54
CA GLY A 85 -13.00 -8.36 -0.18
C GLY A 85 -13.23 -9.54 0.77
N ASN A 86 -12.34 -9.73 1.75
CA ASN A 86 -12.51 -10.81 2.73
C ASN A 86 -13.61 -10.56 3.77
N ASP A 87 -13.95 -9.31 4.07
CA ASP A 87 -15.11 -8.98 4.89
C ASP A 87 -16.40 -9.46 4.20
N LEU A 88 -16.51 -9.16 2.90
CA LEU A 88 -17.62 -9.60 2.05
C LEU A 88 -17.69 -11.14 2.00
N LEU A 89 -16.58 -11.81 1.69
CA LEU A 89 -16.53 -13.28 1.58
C LEU A 89 -16.89 -13.98 2.89
N ARG A 90 -16.68 -13.31 4.04
CA ARG A 90 -17.02 -13.83 5.38
C ARG A 90 -18.40 -13.39 5.88
N GLY A 91 -19.16 -12.62 5.10
CA GLY A 91 -20.48 -12.13 5.48
C GLY A 91 -20.48 -11.15 6.64
N LEU A 92 -19.40 -10.38 6.82
CA LEU A 92 -19.31 -9.36 7.86
C LEU A 92 -20.19 -8.15 7.53
N ALA A 93 -20.72 -7.49 8.56
CA ALA A 93 -21.59 -6.33 8.38
C ALA A 93 -20.82 -5.15 7.73
N PRO A 94 -21.34 -4.51 6.66
CA PRO A 94 -20.66 -3.41 5.98
C PRO A 94 -20.32 -2.21 6.89
N ALA A 95 -21.13 -1.98 7.93
CA ALA A 95 -20.88 -0.93 8.91
C ALA A 95 -19.55 -1.13 9.65
N GLY A 96 -19.17 -2.38 9.95
CA GLY A 96 -17.87 -2.70 10.55
C GLY A 96 -16.73 -2.42 9.57
N SER A 97 -16.86 -2.86 8.32
CA SER A 97 -15.87 -2.59 7.28
C SER A 97 -15.66 -1.09 7.06
N LYS A 98 -16.75 -0.31 7.02
CA LYS A 98 -16.68 1.16 6.92
C LYS A 98 -15.94 1.76 8.11
N ALA A 99 -16.29 1.37 9.34
CA ALA A 99 -15.64 1.91 10.54
C ALA A 99 -14.14 1.59 10.56
N ASN A 100 -13.75 0.41 10.11
CA ASN A 100 -12.35 0.01 10.03
C ASN A 100 -11.58 0.80 8.96
N LEU A 101 -12.17 0.97 7.77
CA LEU A 101 -11.59 1.80 6.71
C LEU A 101 -11.47 3.27 7.15
N ASP A 102 -12.49 3.82 7.81
CA ASP A 102 -12.43 5.16 8.40
C ASP A 102 -11.27 5.28 9.40
N GLY A 103 -10.98 4.22 10.18
CA GLY A 103 -9.83 4.15 11.08
C GLY A 103 -8.49 4.17 10.33
N ILE A 104 -8.36 3.40 9.25
CA ILE A 104 -7.15 3.36 8.40
C ILE A 104 -6.90 4.75 7.80
N LEU A 105 -7.93 5.38 7.25
CA LEU A 105 -7.82 6.71 6.64
C LEU A 105 -7.51 7.80 7.67
N LYS A 106 -7.97 7.65 8.92
CA LYS A 106 -7.57 8.56 10.02
C LYS A 106 -6.09 8.45 10.35
N GLU A 107 -5.51 7.25 10.35
CA GLU A 107 -4.06 7.08 10.56
C GLU A 107 -3.26 7.76 9.45
N ALA A 108 -3.67 7.57 8.19
CA ALA A 108 -3.06 8.25 7.04
C ALA A 108 -3.16 9.78 7.17
N ALA A 109 -4.34 10.29 7.50
CA ALA A 109 -4.57 11.72 7.69
C ALA A 109 -3.75 12.31 8.85
N ALA A 110 -3.59 11.58 9.97
CA ALA A 110 -2.77 12.01 11.10
C ALA A 110 -1.29 12.17 10.70
N ARG A 111 -0.83 11.39 9.73
CA ARG A 111 0.50 11.46 9.14
C ARG A 111 0.58 12.37 7.90
N LYS A 112 -0.53 12.99 7.51
CA LYS A 112 -0.68 13.83 6.31
C LYS A 112 -0.36 13.09 5.00
N LEU A 113 -0.61 11.79 4.98
CA LEU A 113 -0.46 10.99 3.77
C LEU A 113 -1.70 11.18 2.88
N PRO A 114 -1.50 11.43 1.58
CA PRO A 114 -2.57 11.35 0.59
C PRO A 114 -3.05 9.91 0.40
#